data_AF-A0A1M7FPU7-F1
#
_entry.id   AF-A0A1M7FPU7-F1
#
_cell.length_a   1.000
_cell.length_b   1.000
_cell.length_c   1.000
_cell.angle_alpha   90.00
_cell.angle_beta   90.00
_cell.angle_gamma   90.00
#
_symmetry.space_group_name_H-M   'P 1'
#
loop_
_entity.id
_entity.type
_entity.pdbx_description
1 polymer ?
#
loop_
_entity_poly.entity_id
_entity_poly.type
_entity_poly.pdbx_seq_one_letter_code
_entity_poly.pdbx_strand_id
1 'polypeptide(L)'
;MKKYIVRDGFVVTTQVRANDGKVFDKTSVSGETIELEDDAAAQHLHKLELADAKDRAAALKAEKERKASTLAATDSTALIQQLVGALAAAQKPAQTPPAE
;
A
#
# COMPACT_ATOMS: atom_id res chain seq x y z
N MET A 1 -10.23 8.65 -16.09
CA MET A 1 -9.31 9.27 -15.11
C MET A 1 -10.12 9.62 -13.88
N LYS A 2 -9.63 9.29 -12.69
CA LYS A 2 -10.27 9.65 -11.41
C LYS A 2 -9.53 10.82 -10.78
N LYS A 3 -10.26 11.63 -10.01
CA LYS A 3 -9.69 12.74 -9.25
C LYS A 3 -9.28 12.29 -7.87
N TYR A 4 -8.06 12.61 -7.51
CA TYR A 4 -7.47 12.32 -6.21
C TYR A 4 -6.97 13.60 -5.56
N ILE A 5 -7.12 13.73 -4.25
CA ILE A 5 -6.51 14.76 -3.42
C ILE A 5 -5.24 14.18 -2.82
N VAL A 6 -4.13 14.92 -2.87
CA VAL A 6 -2.90 14.54 -2.17
C VAL A 6 -3.12 14.69 -0.67
N ARG A 7 -2.88 13.61 0.08
CA ARG A 7 -3.00 13.60 1.54
C ARG A 7 -2.01 14.54 2.20
N ASP A 8 -2.38 15.02 3.37
CA ASP A 8 -1.54 15.95 4.09
C ASP A 8 -0.19 15.32 4.51
N GLY A 9 0.91 16.04 4.29
CA GLY A 9 2.28 15.57 4.52
C GLY A 9 2.90 14.76 3.38
N PHE A 10 2.20 14.61 2.24
CA PHE A 10 2.72 13.87 1.09
C PHE A 10 2.97 14.75 -0.13
N VAL A 11 3.92 14.28 -0.95
CA VAL A 11 4.24 14.85 -2.26
C VAL A 11 4.12 13.73 -3.29
N VAL A 12 3.43 14.03 -4.39
CA VAL A 12 3.21 13.12 -5.51
C VAL A 12 3.75 13.75 -6.77
N THR A 13 4.72 13.08 -7.41
CA THR A 13 5.28 13.50 -8.69
C THR A 13 4.81 12.56 -9.77
N THR A 14 4.14 13.09 -10.78
CA THR A 14 3.54 12.32 -11.87
C THR A 14 4.06 12.82 -13.21
N GLN A 15 4.46 11.90 -14.09
CA GLN A 15 4.84 12.25 -15.46
C GLN A 15 3.61 12.55 -16.30
N VAL A 16 3.57 13.74 -16.87
CA VAL A 16 2.52 14.20 -17.78
C VAL A 16 3.13 14.34 -19.16
N ARG A 17 2.46 13.77 -20.17
CA ARG A 17 2.85 13.94 -21.57
C ARG A 17 2.07 15.10 -22.17
N ALA A 18 2.78 16.13 -22.64
CA ALA A 18 2.23 17.25 -23.39
C ALA A 18 1.79 16.83 -24.81
N ASN A 19 0.95 17.64 -25.43
CA ASN A 19 0.51 17.46 -26.83
C ASN A 19 1.65 17.54 -27.86
N ASP A 20 2.79 18.13 -27.49
CA ASP A 20 4.01 18.17 -28.31
C ASP A 20 4.89 16.91 -28.15
N GLY A 21 4.41 15.90 -27.41
CA GLY A 21 5.11 14.65 -27.15
C GLY A 21 6.15 14.73 -26.03
N LYS A 22 6.42 15.91 -25.46
CA LYS A 22 7.35 16.03 -24.33
C LYS A 22 6.72 15.49 -23.05
N VAL A 23 7.54 14.82 -22.25
CA VAL A 23 7.16 14.34 -20.92
C VAL A 23 7.76 15.29 -19.89
N PHE A 24 6.94 15.77 -18.96
CA PHE A 24 7.38 16.62 -17.85
C PHE A 24 6.81 16.10 -16.53
N ASP A 25 7.58 16.30 -15.47
CA ASP A 25 7.17 15.93 -14.13
C ASP A 25 6.27 17.01 -13.54
N LYS A 26 5.05 16.63 -13.16
CA LYS A 26 4.15 17.46 -12.38
C LYS A 26 4.24 17.03 -10.93
N THR A 27 4.73 17.91 -10.07
CA THR A 27 4.75 17.70 -8.62
C THR A 27 3.50 18.31 -8.01
N SER A 28 2.78 17.54 -7.22
CA SER A 28 1.58 17.96 -6.50
C SER A 28 1.74 17.73 -5.01
N VAL A 29 1.25 18.68 -4.20
CA VAL A 29 1.45 18.74 -2.74
C VAL A 29 0.13 18.66 -1.98
N SER A 30 0.20 18.50 -0.64
CA SER A 30 -0.95 18.41 0.27
C SER A 30 -2.15 19.26 -0.16
N GLY A 31 -3.31 18.62 -0.32
CA GLY A 31 -4.58 19.29 -0.64
C GLY A 31 -4.80 19.59 -2.12
N GLU A 32 -3.81 19.38 -2.99
CA GLU A 32 -4.01 19.53 -4.43
C GLU A 32 -4.78 18.35 -5.02
N THR A 33 -5.68 18.68 -5.95
CA THR A 33 -6.42 17.68 -6.72
C THR A 33 -5.67 17.36 -8.00
N ILE A 34 -5.43 16.06 -8.23
CA ILE A 34 -4.78 15.51 -9.40
C ILE A 34 -5.71 14.53 -10.10
N GLU A 35 -5.66 14.50 -11.43
CA GLU A 35 -6.34 13.49 -12.23
C GLU A 35 -5.32 12.42 -12.60
N LEU A 36 -5.60 11.17 -12.21
CA LEU A 36 -4.75 10.04 -12.52
C LEU A 36 -5.56 8.88 -13.11
N GLU A 37 -4.88 8.08 -13.92
CA GLU A 37 -5.34 6.75 -14.30
C GLU A 37 -5.17 5.78 -13.13
N ASP A 38 -5.98 4.71 -13.11
CA ASP A 38 -6.02 3.78 -11.98
C ASP A 38 -4.66 3.10 -11.73
N ASP A 39 -3.87 2.83 -12.78
CA ASP A 39 -2.53 2.23 -12.66
C ASP A 39 -1.50 3.19 -12.03
N ALA A 40 -1.52 4.46 -12.42
CA ALA A 40 -0.65 5.48 -11.84
C ALA A 40 -1.08 5.83 -10.40
N ALA A 41 -2.38 5.88 -10.15
CA ALA A 41 -2.94 6.10 -8.81
C ALA A 41 -2.60 4.95 -7.86
N ALA A 42 -2.57 3.69 -8.35
CA ALA A 42 -2.23 2.52 -7.56
C ALA A 42 -0.86 2.63 -6.88
N GLN A 43 0.13 3.22 -7.55
CA GLN A 43 1.49 3.43 -7.01
C GLN A 43 1.51 4.43 -5.84
N HIS A 44 0.50 5.28 -5.75
CA HIS A 44 0.42 6.36 -4.77
C HIS A 44 -0.83 6.27 -3.88
N LEU A 45 -1.52 5.13 -3.82
CA LEU A 45 -2.74 4.94 -3.02
C LEU A 45 -2.58 5.30 -1.53
N HIS A 46 -1.38 5.18 -0.98
CA HIS A 46 -1.10 5.56 0.41
C HIS A 46 -0.99 7.09 0.60
N LYS A 47 -0.69 7.83 -0.47
CA LYS A 47 -0.52 9.29 -0.52
C LYS A 47 -1.74 10.02 -1.07
N LEU A 48 -2.69 9.28 -1.66
CA LEU A 48 -3.82 9.83 -2.38
C LEU A 48 -5.13 9.52 -1.67
N GLU A 49 -6.05 10.47 -1.74
CA GLU A 49 -7.41 10.36 -1.30
C GLU A 49 -8.34 10.62 -2.49
N LEU A 50 -9.54 10.04 -2.55
CA LEU A 50 -10.47 10.38 -3.63
C LEU A 50 -11.09 11.76 -3.40
N ALA A 51 -11.12 12.57 -4.46
CA ALA A 51 -11.56 13.96 -4.37
C ALA A 51 -13.06 14.10 -4.13
N ASP A 52 -13.87 13.21 -4.71
CA ASP A 52 -15.33 13.23 -4.58
C ASP A 52 -15.79 12.44 -3.35
N ALA A 53 -16.66 13.05 -2.54
CA ALA A 53 -17.22 12.42 -1.33
C ALA A 53 -17.96 11.10 -1.63
N LYS A 54 -18.56 11.00 -2.82
CA LYS A 54 -19.23 9.80 -3.34
C LYS A 54 -18.21 8.68 -3.62
N ASP A 55 -17.08 9.03 -4.23
CA ASP A 55 -16.01 8.08 -4.52
C ASP A 55 -15.24 7.67 -3.26
N ARG A 56 -15.08 8.59 -2.29
CA ARG A 56 -14.53 8.31 -0.96
C ARG A 56 -15.33 7.22 -0.24
N ALA A 57 -16.66 7.29 -0.28
CA ALA A 57 -17.53 6.27 0.32
C ALA A 57 -17.43 4.91 -0.39
N ALA A 58 -17.34 4.89 -1.72
CA ALA A 58 -17.18 3.67 -2.50
C ALA A 58 -15.83 2.98 -2.24
N ALA A 59 -14.74 3.75 -2.17
CA ALA A 59 -13.42 3.21 -1.86
C ALA A 59 -13.30 2.71 -0.41
N LEU A 60 -13.92 3.41 0.55
CA LEU A 60 -13.92 2.98 1.94
C LEU A 60 -14.73 1.69 2.12
N LYS A 61 -15.80 1.49 1.33
CA LYS A 61 -16.51 0.21 1.25
C LYS A 61 -15.63 -0.90 0.66
N ALA A 62 -14.95 -0.64 -0.46
CA ALA A 62 -14.05 -1.60 -1.09
C ALA A 62 -12.84 -1.96 -0.19
N GLU A 63 -12.31 -1.01 0.58
CA GLU A 63 -11.22 -1.25 1.54
C GLU A 63 -11.69 -2.10 2.72
N LYS A 64 -12.90 -1.85 3.23
CA LYS A 64 -13.52 -2.70 4.27
C LYS A 64 -13.77 -4.12 3.78
N GLU A 65 -14.24 -4.30 2.55
CA GLU A 65 -14.43 -5.63 1.95
C GLU A 65 -13.09 -6.36 1.76
N ARG A 66 -12.03 -5.67 1.28
CA ARG A 66 -10.69 -6.26 1.21
C ARG A 66 -10.14 -6.64 2.59
N LYS A 67 -10.30 -5.78 3.60
CA LYS A 67 -9.87 -6.08 4.97
C LYS A 67 -10.63 -7.28 5.54
N ALA A 68 -11.94 -7.35 5.33
CA ALA A 68 -12.75 -8.49 5.74
C ALA A 68 -12.28 -9.80 5.07
N SER A 69 -12.00 -9.77 3.76
CA SER A 69 -11.48 -10.94 3.04
C SER A 69 -10.07 -11.35 3.48
N THR A 70 -9.22 -10.39 3.87
CA THR A 70 -7.85 -10.68 4.33
C THR A 70 -7.84 -11.23 5.74
N LEU A 71 -8.70 -10.71 6.63
CA LEU A 71 -8.93 -11.25 7.98
C LEU A 71 -9.58 -12.63 7.94
N ALA A 72 -10.46 -12.89 6.98
CA ALA A 72 -11.06 -14.22 6.77
C ALA A 72 -10.05 -15.24 6.18
N ALA A 73 -9.07 -14.78 5.40
CA ALA A 73 -8.04 -15.64 4.80
C ALA A 73 -6.83 -15.91 5.71
N THR A 74 -6.66 -15.13 6.78
CA THR A 74 -5.52 -15.26 7.68
C THR A 74 -5.91 -16.09 8.90
N ASP A 75 -5.63 -17.40 8.86
CA ASP A 75 -5.75 -18.27 10.02
C ASP A 75 -4.66 -17.90 11.04
N SER A 76 -5.00 -16.95 11.90
CA SER A 76 -4.10 -16.31 12.85
C SER A 76 -3.42 -17.35 13.76
N THR A 77 -4.08 -18.49 14.00
CA THR A 77 -3.55 -19.61 14.78
C THR A 77 -2.37 -20.28 14.09
N ALA A 78 -2.43 -20.47 12.78
CA ALA A 78 -1.36 -21.09 12.00
C ALA A 78 -0.10 -20.20 11.95
N LEU A 79 -0.29 -18.88 11.81
CA LEU A 79 0.81 -17.92 11.85
C LEU A 79 1.48 -17.85 13.23
N ILE A 80 0.69 -17.88 14.31
CA ILE A 80 1.22 -17.91 15.68
C ILE A 80 2.03 -19.21 15.90
N GLN A 81 1.50 -20.36 15.47
CA GLN A 81 2.21 -21.65 15.58
C GLN A 81 3.54 -21.65 14.80
N GLN A 82 3.56 -21.09 13.59
CA GLN A 82 4.80 -20.96 12.80
C GLN A 82 5.82 -20.04 13.48
N LEU A 83 5.38 -18.92 14.07
CA LEU A 83 6.26 -17.99 14.75
C LEU A 83 6.86 -18.60 16.03
N VAL A 84 6.04 -19.30 16.83
CA VAL A 84 6.50 -20.02 18.02
C VAL A 84 7.49 -21.12 17.66
N GLY A 85 7.22 -21.88 16.58
CA GLY A 85 8.15 -22.90 16.09
C GLY A 85 9.49 -22.32 15.62
N ALA A 86 9.46 -21.21 14.89
CA ALA A 86 10.65 -20.51 14.43
C ALA A 86 11.48 -19.95 15.60
N LEU A 87 10.82 -19.39 16.63
CA LEU A 87 11.49 -18.87 17.81
C LEU A 87 12.14 -19.99 18.64
N ALA A 88 11.44 -21.12 18.81
CA ALA A 88 12.00 -22.29 19.50
C ALA A 88 13.20 -22.89 18.75
N ALA A 89 13.18 -22.89 17.42
CA ALA A 89 14.31 -23.32 16.59
C ALA A 89 15.50 -22.36 16.70
N ALA A 90 15.25 -21.05 16.75
CA ALA A 90 16.28 -20.02 16.89
C ALA A 90 16.95 -20.00 18.29
N GLN A 91 16.24 -20.46 19.32
CA GLN A 91 16.76 -20.54 20.69
C GLN A 91 17.56 -21.81 20.99
N LYS A 92 17.68 -22.75 20.05
CA LYS A 92 18.50 -23.94 20.24
C LYS A 92 19.98 -23.56 20.12
N PRO A 93 20.78 -23.60 21.21
CA PRO A 93 22.20 -23.29 21.12
C PRO A 93 22.88 -24.29 20.18
N ALA A 94 23.76 -23.78 19.32
CA ALA A 94 24.57 -24.60 18.42
C ALA A 94 25.28 -25.68 19.24
N GLN A 95 24.89 -26.94 19.03
CA GLN A 95 25.63 -28.08 19.55
C GLN A 95 26.98 -28.09 18.83
N THR A 96 28.01 -27.59 19.50
CA THR A 96 29.40 -27.80 19.11
C THR A 96 29.62 -29.30 19.04
N PRO A 97 30.01 -29.89 17.89
CA PRO A 97 30.30 -31.32 17.84
C PRO A 97 31.48 -31.63 18.76
N PRO A 98 31.50 -32.81 19.42
CA PRO A 98 32.64 -33.21 20.24
C PRO A 98 33.87 -33.35 19.34
N ALA A 99 34.99 -32.74 19.75
CA ALA A 99 36.27 -32.95 19.11
C ALA A 99 36.75 -34.38 19.44
N GLU A 100 36.98 -35.18 18.40
CA GLU A 100 37.68 -36.47 18.46
C GLU A 100 39.16 -36.28 18.13
#